data_AF-A0A7L3YLZ2-F1
#
_entry.id   AF-A0A7L3YLZ2-F1
#
_cell.length_a   1.000
_cell.length_b   1.000
_cell.length_c   1.000
_cell.angle_alpha   90.00
_cell.angle_beta   90.00
_cell.angle_gamma   90.00
#
_symmetry.space_group_name_H-M   'P 1'
#
loop_
_entity.id
_entity.type
_entity.pdbx_description
1 polymer ?
#
loop_
_entity_poly.entity_id
_entity_poly.type
_entity_poly.pdbx_seq_one_letter_code
_entity_poly.pdbx_strand_id
1 'polypeptide(L)'
;LTSGKAQAEGGSARTSLLILVSVFLSAAFLMFLVYKNFPQLSEEERECIKVPRDMDDAKALGKVLSKYKDTFYVQVLVAYFATYVFLQTFAIPGSIFLSILSGFLYPFPLALFLVCLCSGLGASFCYMLSYLVGRPVVYRYLTEKAVKWSEQVERHREHLINYIIFLRITPFLPNWFINITSPVINVPLKVFFIGTFLG
;
A
#
# COMPACT_ATOMS: atom_id res chain seq x y z
N LEU A 1 -7.31 27.15 -31.78
CA LEU A 1 -7.71 25.78 -31.37
C LEU A 1 -6.74 25.14 -30.35
N THR A 2 -5.48 25.55 -30.26
CA THR A 2 -4.48 25.03 -29.30
C THR A 2 -4.61 25.60 -27.87
N SER A 3 -5.15 26.81 -27.70
CA SER A 3 -5.30 27.43 -26.36
C SER A 3 -6.38 26.79 -25.48
N GLY A 4 -7.41 26.15 -26.08
CA GLY A 4 -8.53 25.54 -25.34
C GLY A 4 -8.21 24.16 -24.74
N LYS A 5 -7.31 23.39 -25.38
CA LYS A 5 -6.89 22.06 -24.87
C LYS A 5 -5.98 22.17 -23.65
N ALA A 6 -5.06 23.12 -23.64
CA ALA A 6 -4.16 23.34 -22.50
C ALA A 6 -4.90 23.80 -21.23
N GLN A 7 -5.98 24.58 -21.39
CA GLN A 7 -6.78 25.08 -20.26
C GLN A 7 -7.70 24.00 -19.67
N ALA A 8 -8.22 23.08 -20.50
CA ALA A 8 -9.00 21.92 -20.05
C ALA A 8 -8.13 20.84 -19.35
N GLU A 9 -6.93 20.57 -19.86
CA GLU A 9 -5.97 19.64 -19.24
C GLU A 9 -5.44 20.17 -17.89
N GLY A 10 -5.20 21.48 -17.78
CA GLY A 10 -4.79 22.12 -16.53
C GLY A 10 -5.85 22.07 -15.43
N GLY A 11 -7.14 22.14 -15.78
CA GLY A 11 -8.25 21.97 -14.83
C GLY A 11 -8.37 20.53 -14.31
N SER A 12 -8.18 19.56 -15.21
CA SER A 12 -8.24 18.13 -14.86
C SER A 12 -7.10 17.73 -13.92
N ALA A 13 -5.86 18.14 -14.20
CA ALA A 13 -4.70 17.82 -13.36
C ALA A 13 -4.80 18.44 -11.96
N ARG A 14 -5.26 19.70 -11.86
CA ARG A 14 -5.49 20.36 -10.56
C ARG A 14 -6.57 19.65 -9.75
N THR A 15 -7.66 19.24 -10.39
CA THR A 15 -8.75 18.50 -9.74
C THR A 15 -8.27 17.14 -9.23
N SER A 16 -7.52 16.40 -10.05
CA SER A 16 -6.89 15.14 -9.68
C SER A 16 -5.94 15.29 -8.48
N LEU A 17 -5.13 16.36 -8.45
CA LEU A 17 -4.26 16.65 -7.33
C LEU A 17 -5.06 16.96 -6.05
N LEU A 18 -6.14 17.73 -6.15
CA LEU A 18 -7.01 18.04 -5.01
C LEU A 18 -7.68 16.78 -4.45
N ILE A 19 -8.12 15.86 -5.30
CA ILE A 19 -8.67 14.56 -4.88
C ILE A 19 -7.59 13.73 -4.16
N LEU A 20 -6.37 13.68 -4.70
CA LEU A 20 -5.29 12.93 -4.05
C LEU A 20 -4.94 13.51 -2.66
N VAL A 21 -4.84 14.83 -2.56
CA VAL A 21 -4.56 15.53 -1.30
C VAL A 21 -5.70 15.31 -0.30
N SER A 22 -6.97 15.38 -0.73
CA SER A 22 -8.10 15.17 0.19
C SER A 22 -8.19 13.72 0.69
N VAL A 23 -7.93 12.73 -0.16
CA VAL A 23 -7.84 11.32 0.25
C VAL A 23 -6.66 11.11 1.19
N PHE A 24 -5.49 11.71 0.91
CA PHE A 24 -4.34 11.62 1.81
C PHE A 24 -4.62 12.24 3.18
N LEU A 25 -5.18 13.45 3.21
CA LEU A 25 -5.49 14.16 4.47
C LEU A 25 -6.55 13.43 5.29
N SER A 26 -7.59 12.89 4.65
CA SER A 26 -8.60 12.08 5.34
C SER A 26 -8.01 10.78 5.90
N ALA A 27 -7.16 10.09 5.14
CA ALA A 27 -6.47 8.90 5.63
C ALA A 27 -5.48 9.21 6.77
N ALA A 28 -4.76 10.33 6.67
CA ALA A 28 -3.86 10.81 7.72
C ALA A 28 -4.63 11.20 9.00
N PHE A 29 -5.83 11.79 8.85
CA PHE A 29 -6.71 12.08 9.98
C PHE A 29 -7.22 10.79 10.65
N LEU A 30 -7.61 9.78 9.88
CA LEU A 30 -7.96 8.46 10.43
C LEU A 30 -6.79 7.82 11.18
N MET A 31 -5.58 7.90 10.62
CA MET A 31 -4.35 7.45 11.28
C MET A 31 -4.09 8.21 12.59
N PHE A 32 -4.33 9.52 12.62
CA PHE A 32 -4.21 10.33 13.82
C PHE A 32 -5.25 9.93 14.89
N LEU A 33 -6.48 9.60 14.49
CA LEU A 33 -7.50 9.09 15.42
C LEU A 33 -7.09 7.73 16.00
N VAL A 34 -6.58 6.82 15.18
CA VAL A 34 -6.05 5.53 15.63
C VAL A 34 -4.91 5.73 16.63
N TYR A 35 -3.98 6.65 16.34
CA TYR A 35 -2.88 7.00 17.25
C TYR A 35 -3.38 7.60 18.57
N LYS A 36 -4.38 8.49 18.54
CA LYS A 36 -4.95 9.10 19.76
C LYS A 36 -5.74 8.13 20.64
N ASN A 37 -6.42 7.15 20.03
CA ASN A 37 -7.15 6.11 20.75
C ASN A 37 -6.26 4.93 21.15
N PHE A 38 -4.97 4.99 20.83
CA PHE A 38 -4.01 3.98 21.26
C PHE A 38 -3.87 4.02 22.79
N PRO A 39 -3.70 2.86 23.47
CA PRO A 39 -3.57 2.80 24.92
C PRO A 39 -2.52 3.76 25.49
N GLN A 40 -2.71 4.21 26.73
CA GLN A 40 -1.72 5.06 27.41
C GLN A 40 -0.40 4.31 27.55
N LEU A 41 0.66 4.90 27.01
CA LEU A 41 2.02 4.38 27.02
C LEU A 41 2.85 5.20 28.01
N SER A 42 3.79 4.55 28.70
CA SER A 42 4.86 5.29 29.36
C SER A 42 5.71 6.06 28.33
N GLU A 43 6.38 7.13 28.75
CA GLU A 43 7.21 7.95 27.84
C GLU A 43 8.28 7.11 27.13
N GLU A 44 8.90 6.14 27.83
CA GLU A 44 9.87 5.20 27.26
C GLU A 44 9.26 4.26 26.20
N GLU A 45 8.04 3.76 26.41
CA GLU A 45 7.33 2.89 25.46
C GLU A 45 6.85 3.69 24.24
N ARG A 46 6.57 4.99 24.42
CA ARG A 46 6.13 5.89 23.35
C ARG A 46 7.24 6.20 22.35
N GLU A 47 8.50 6.30 22.81
CA GLU A 47 9.66 6.43 21.93
C GLU A 47 9.87 5.18 21.05
N CYS A 48 9.47 4.01 21.55
CA CYS A 48 9.53 2.75 20.82
C CYS A 48 8.41 2.61 19.76
N ILE A 49 7.28 3.33 19.92
CA ILE A 49 6.14 3.30 18.98
C ILE A 49 6.36 4.32 17.85
N LYS A 50 7.35 3.98 17.03
CA LYS A 50 7.65 4.64 15.76
C LYS A 50 7.59 3.62 14.63
N VAL A 51 7.37 4.09 13.40
CA VAL A 51 7.46 3.22 12.21
C VAL A 51 8.90 2.70 12.12
N PRO A 52 9.12 1.37 12.18
CA PRO A 52 10.45 0.82 12.21
C PRO A 52 11.17 1.07 10.88
N ARG A 53 12.41 1.56 10.97
CA ARG A 53 13.26 1.85 9.79
C ARG A 53 14.35 0.81 9.57
N ASP A 54 14.62 0.02 10.59
CA ASP A 54 15.57 -1.08 10.59
C ASP A 54 15.05 -2.25 11.44
N MET A 55 15.84 -3.32 11.48
CA MET A 55 15.45 -4.55 12.16
C MET A 55 15.47 -4.42 13.69
N ASP A 56 16.28 -3.52 14.24
CA ASP A 56 16.37 -3.34 15.70
C ASP A 56 15.18 -2.52 16.21
N ASP A 57 14.78 -1.48 15.46
CA ASP A 57 13.52 -0.76 15.65
C ASP A 57 12.32 -1.73 15.61
N ALA A 58 12.29 -2.66 14.64
CA ALA A 58 11.20 -3.63 14.51
C ALA A 58 11.12 -4.60 15.71
N LYS A 59 12.27 -5.05 16.23
CA LYS A 59 12.33 -5.89 17.44
C LYS A 59 11.88 -5.14 18.68
N ALA A 60 12.35 -3.90 18.87
CA ALA A 60 11.97 -3.05 20.00
C ALA A 60 10.46 -2.80 20.01
N LEU A 61 9.91 -2.39 18.86
CA LEU A 61 8.48 -2.20 18.66
C LEU A 61 7.70 -3.50 18.92
N GLY A 62 8.18 -4.63 18.40
CA GLY A 62 7.59 -5.95 18.64
C GLY A 62 7.50 -6.31 20.11
N LYS A 63 8.58 -6.08 20.88
CA LYS A 63 8.61 -6.37 22.32
C LYS A 63 7.59 -5.54 23.09
N VAL A 64 7.47 -4.26 22.78
CA VAL A 64 6.47 -3.37 23.39
C VAL A 64 5.06 -3.82 22.99
N LEU A 65 4.78 -3.97 21.69
CA LEU A 65 3.45 -4.34 21.21
C LEU A 65 3.01 -5.72 21.67
N SER A 66 3.92 -6.68 21.87
CA SER A 66 3.60 -8.00 22.41
C SER A 66 3.07 -7.91 23.85
N LYS A 67 3.71 -7.08 24.70
CA LYS A 67 3.22 -6.78 26.07
C LYS A 67 1.83 -6.13 26.04
N TYR A 68 1.58 -5.20 25.13
CA TYR A 68 0.30 -4.50 25.02
C TYR A 68 -0.80 -5.33 24.37
N LYS A 69 -0.46 -6.23 23.44
CA LYS A 69 -1.40 -7.10 22.74
C LYS A 69 -2.24 -7.93 23.70
N ASP A 70 -1.68 -8.35 24.82
CA ASP A 70 -2.39 -9.21 25.78
C ASP A 70 -3.55 -8.49 26.49
N THR A 71 -3.45 -7.16 26.63
CA THR A 71 -4.51 -6.33 27.24
C THR A 71 -5.36 -5.58 26.19
N PHE A 72 -4.75 -5.19 25.06
CA PHE A 72 -5.34 -4.30 24.04
C PHE A 72 -5.23 -4.90 22.64
N TYR A 73 -5.57 -6.18 22.51
CA TYR A 73 -5.44 -6.95 21.27
C TYR A 73 -6.07 -6.25 20.06
N VAL A 74 -7.32 -5.78 20.21
CA VAL A 74 -8.09 -5.17 19.13
C VAL A 74 -7.49 -3.84 18.70
N GLN A 75 -7.04 -3.02 19.64
CA GLN A 75 -6.41 -1.73 19.36
C GLN A 75 -5.10 -1.91 18.61
N VAL A 76 -4.25 -2.84 19.05
CA VAL A 76 -2.99 -3.17 18.36
C VAL A 76 -3.27 -3.70 16.94
N LEU A 77 -4.27 -4.57 16.78
CA LEU A 77 -4.64 -5.12 15.47
C LEU A 77 -5.18 -4.04 14.52
N VAL A 78 -6.06 -3.15 14.99
CA VAL A 78 -6.58 -2.03 14.20
C VAL A 78 -5.46 -1.06 13.84
N ALA A 79 -4.57 -0.73 14.78
CA ALA A 79 -3.44 0.14 14.52
C ALA A 79 -2.47 -0.46 13.49
N TYR A 80 -2.15 -1.74 13.64
CA TYR A 80 -1.36 -2.50 12.68
C TYR A 80 -2.00 -2.46 11.28
N PHE A 81 -3.28 -2.85 11.18
CA PHE A 81 -4.00 -2.94 9.91
C PHE A 81 -4.09 -1.58 9.21
N ALA A 82 -4.48 -0.54 9.96
CA ALA A 82 -4.58 0.82 9.44
C ALA A 82 -3.21 1.34 8.95
N THR A 83 -2.15 1.14 9.74
CA THR A 83 -0.79 1.55 9.35
C THR A 83 -0.33 0.83 8.10
N TYR A 84 -0.50 -0.49 8.01
CA TYR A 84 -0.09 -1.27 6.85
C TYR A 84 -0.82 -0.80 5.60
N VAL A 85 -2.15 -0.73 5.66
CA VAL A 85 -2.97 -0.30 4.53
C VAL A 85 -2.62 1.13 4.12
N PHE A 86 -2.38 2.04 5.06
CA PHE A 86 -1.94 3.41 4.78
C PHE A 86 -0.61 3.44 4.01
N LEU A 87 0.42 2.75 4.51
CA LEU A 87 1.73 2.70 3.84
C LEU A 87 1.60 2.13 2.43
N GLN A 88 0.85 1.04 2.26
CA GLN A 88 0.68 0.39 0.97
C GLN A 88 -0.15 1.22 -0.01
N THR A 89 -1.19 1.92 0.47
CA THR A 89 -2.06 2.80 -0.33
C THR A 89 -1.27 3.95 -0.96
N PHE A 90 -0.40 4.57 -0.16
CA PHE A 90 0.40 5.73 -0.59
C PHE A 90 1.80 5.35 -1.07
N ALA A 91 2.06 4.06 -1.29
CA ALA A 91 3.35 3.53 -1.75
C ALA A 91 4.56 3.97 -0.88
N ILE A 92 4.34 4.14 0.42
CA ILE A 92 5.37 4.55 1.38
C ILE A 92 6.19 3.30 1.77
N PRO A 93 7.53 3.35 1.69
CA PRO A 93 8.37 2.24 2.11
C PRO A 93 8.26 1.98 3.62
N GLY A 94 8.24 0.71 4.02
CA GLY A 94 8.21 0.29 5.43
C GLY A 94 7.25 -0.87 5.75
N SER A 95 6.36 -1.24 4.83
CA SER A 95 5.41 -2.35 5.04
C SER A 95 6.08 -3.71 5.30
N ILE A 96 7.31 -3.92 4.83
CA ILE A 96 8.09 -5.13 5.12
C ILE A 96 8.33 -5.33 6.63
N PHE A 97 8.59 -4.24 7.37
CA PHE A 97 8.80 -4.33 8.81
C PHE A 97 7.50 -4.64 9.55
N LEU A 98 6.35 -4.19 9.02
CA LEU A 98 5.06 -4.60 9.54
C LEU A 98 4.81 -6.08 9.30
N SER A 99 5.18 -6.63 8.14
CA SER A 99 5.09 -8.08 7.91
C SER A 99 5.91 -8.89 8.92
N ILE A 100 7.13 -8.44 9.23
CA ILE A 100 7.98 -9.06 10.27
C ILE A 100 7.32 -8.94 11.65
N LEU A 101 6.82 -7.74 11.98
CA LEU A 101 6.13 -7.46 13.24
C LEU A 101 4.89 -8.34 13.42
N SER A 102 4.11 -8.57 12.37
CA SER A 102 2.95 -9.47 12.38
C SER A 102 3.33 -10.89 12.79
N GLY A 103 4.43 -11.41 12.24
CA GLY A 103 4.96 -12.73 12.61
C GLY A 103 5.48 -12.81 14.05
N PHE A 104 5.89 -11.67 14.64
CA PHE A 104 6.25 -11.60 16.06
C PHE A 104 5.02 -11.53 16.98
N LEU A 105 3.95 -10.85 16.55
CA LEU A 105 2.78 -10.56 17.38
C LEU A 105 1.70 -11.65 17.33
N TYR A 106 1.54 -12.33 16.20
CA TYR A 106 0.41 -13.24 15.96
C TYR A 106 0.87 -14.64 15.56
N PRO A 107 0.05 -15.68 15.84
CA PRO A 107 0.31 -17.03 15.32
C PRO A 107 0.40 -17.04 13.80
N PHE A 108 1.26 -17.91 13.25
CA PHE A 108 1.58 -17.95 11.82
C PHE A 108 0.37 -17.88 10.87
N PRO A 109 -0.71 -18.69 11.03
CA PRO A 109 -1.85 -18.63 10.11
C PRO A 109 -2.54 -17.26 10.09
N LEU A 110 -2.67 -16.63 11.27
CA LEU A 110 -3.28 -15.32 11.39
C LEU A 110 -2.35 -14.23 10.85
N ALA A 111 -1.06 -14.29 11.18
CA ALA A 111 -0.06 -13.35 10.70
C ALA A 111 0.00 -13.34 9.16
N LEU A 112 0.03 -14.52 8.54
CA LEU A 112 0.03 -14.69 7.09
C LEU A 112 -1.23 -14.10 6.47
N PHE A 113 -2.41 -14.51 6.95
CA PHE A 113 -3.68 -14.02 6.44
C PHE A 113 -3.78 -12.49 6.55
N LEU A 114 -3.38 -11.93 7.69
CA LEU A 114 -3.43 -10.50 7.95
C LEU A 114 -2.49 -9.71 7.02
N VAL A 115 -1.26 -10.20 6.80
CA VAL A 115 -0.30 -9.59 5.88
C VAL A 115 -0.80 -9.64 4.44
N CYS A 116 -1.26 -10.81 3.97
CA CYS A 116 -1.83 -10.97 2.63
C CYS A 116 -3.04 -10.05 2.41
N LEU A 117 -3.94 -9.97 3.40
CA LEU A 117 -5.12 -9.11 3.34
C LEU A 117 -4.75 -7.63 3.29
N CYS A 118 -3.85 -7.17 4.18
CA CYS A 118 -3.39 -5.79 4.20
C CYS A 118 -2.67 -5.41 2.90
N SER A 119 -1.81 -6.30 2.39
CA SER A 119 -1.10 -6.13 1.12
C SER A 119 -2.09 -5.99 -0.05
N GLY A 120 -3.03 -6.92 -0.17
CA GLY A 120 -4.04 -6.92 -1.23
C GLY A 120 -4.95 -5.69 -1.19
N LEU A 121 -5.48 -5.34 -0.02
CA LEU A 121 -6.36 -4.18 0.15
C LEU A 121 -5.64 -2.86 -0.07
N GLY A 122 -4.49 -2.65 0.58
CA GLY A 122 -3.72 -1.42 0.43
C GLY A 122 -3.19 -1.23 -0.99
N ALA A 123 -2.73 -2.30 -1.65
CA ALA A 123 -2.32 -2.25 -3.04
C ALA A 123 -3.50 -1.92 -3.96
N SER A 124 -4.70 -2.42 -3.64
CA SER A 124 -5.93 -2.13 -4.40
C SER A 124 -6.35 -0.66 -4.26
N PHE A 125 -6.20 -0.06 -3.07
CA PHE A 125 -6.41 1.37 -2.91
C PHE A 125 -5.37 2.20 -3.67
N CYS A 126 -4.10 1.79 -3.66
CA CYS A 126 -3.05 2.40 -4.49
C CYS A 126 -3.39 2.31 -5.99
N TYR A 127 -3.85 1.14 -6.44
CA TYR A 127 -4.37 0.92 -7.80
C TYR A 127 -5.52 1.87 -8.12
N MET A 128 -6.50 2.01 -7.23
CA MET A 128 -7.66 2.88 -7.45
C MET A 128 -7.25 4.36 -7.51
N LEU A 129 -6.35 4.80 -6.63
CA LEU A 129 -5.79 6.15 -6.70
C LEU A 129 -5.07 6.38 -8.03
N SER A 130 -4.24 5.43 -8.46
CA SER A 130 -3.56 5.55 -9.75
C SER A 130 -4.53 5.54 -10.94
N TYR A 131 -5.61 4.76 -10.86
CA TYR A 131 -6.67 4.76 -11.88
C TYR A 131 -7.36 6.12 -11.98
N LEU A 132 -7.68 6.75 -10.85
CA LEU A 132 -8.39 8.04 -10.78
C LEU A 132 -7.51 9.22 -11.19
N VAL A 133 -6.26 9.26 -10.72
CA VAL A 133 -5.41 10.46 -10.82
C VAL A 133 -4.01 10.21 -11.40
N GLY A 134 -3.59 8.95 -11.48
CA GLY A 134 -2.21 8.56 -11.82
C GLY A 134 -1.93 8.43 -13.32
N ARG A 135 -2.95 8.28 -14.18
CA ARG A 135 -2.77 8.12 -15.64
C ARG A 135 -1.83 9.17 -16.27
N PRO A 136 -2.01 10.49 -16.05
CA PRO A 136 -1.11 11.50 -16.64
C PRO A 136 0.34 11.38 -16.15
N VAL A 137 0.55 11.00 -14.89
CA VAL A 137 1.89 10.83 -14.29
C VAL A 137 2.57 9.61 -14.91
N VAL A 138 1.86 8.48 -15.03
CA VAL A 138 2.41 7.25 -15.62
C VAL A 138 2.79 7.47 -17.08
N TYR A 139 1.92 8.11 -17.88
CA TYR A 139 2.20 8.42 -19.29
C TYR A 139 3.29 9.48 -19.50
N ARG A 140 3.72 10.20 -18.46
CA ARG A 140 4.79 11.20 -18.56
C ARG A 140 6.14 10.67 -18.08
N TYR A 141 6.15 9.87 -17.03
CA TYR A 141 7.38 9.44 -16.36
C TYR A 141 7.72 7.96 -16.55
N LEU A 142 6.72 7.11 -16.86
CA LEU A 142 6.87 5.65 -16.86
C LEU A 142 6.46 5.01 -18.19
N THR A 143 6.29 5.80 -19.25
CA THR A 143 5.71 5.39 -20.54
C THR A 143 6.41 4.19 -21.14
N GLU A 144 7.73 4.23 -21.26
CA GLU A 144 8.47 3.13 -21.92
C GLU A 144 8.36 1.81 -21.13
N LYS A 145 8.48 1.87 -19.80
CA LYS A 145 8.33 0.69 -18.93
C LYS A 145 6.90 0.17 -18.92
N ALA A 146 5.92 1.06 -18.89
CA ALA A 146 4.50 0.72 -18.94
C ALA A 146 4.12 0.07 -20.27
N VAL A 147 4.65 0.54 -21.40
CA VAL A 147 4.43 -0.05 -22.73
C VAL A 147 5.04 -1.46 -22.81
N LYS A 148 6.31 -1.62 -22.45
CA LYS A 148 6.97 -2.96 -22.43
C LYS A 148 6.21 -3.95 -21.55
N TRP A 149 5.75 -3.49 -20.39
CA TRP A 149 4.99 -4.33 -19.49
C TRP A 149 3.58 -4.64 -20.01
N SER A 150 2.92 -3.68 -20.67
CA SER A 150 1.65 -3.91 -21.36
C SER A 150 1.75 -5.01 -22.41
N GLU A 151 2.82 -5.03 -23.21
CA GLU A 151 3.06 -6.09 -24.19
C GLU A 151 3.25 -7.46 -23.52
N GLN A 152 3.96 -7.51 -22.38
CA GLN A 152 4.11 -8.74 -21.61
C GLN A 152 2.79 -9.22 -21.02
N VAL A 153 1.97 -8.30 -20.49
CA VAL A 153 0.65 -8.63 -19.95
C VAL A 153 -0.27 -9.18 -21.04
N GLU A 154 -0.26 -8.58 -22.23
CA GLU A 154 -1.10 -9.04 -23.34
C GLU A 154 -0.71 -10.45 -23.81
N ARG A 155 0.60 -10.78 -23.81
CA ARG A 155 1.08 -12.15 -24.11
C ARG A 155 0.64 -13.19 -23.09
N HIS A 156 0.39 -12.79 -21.83
CA HIS A 156 0.03 -13.71 -20.74
C HIS A 156 -1.43 -13.54 -20.31
N ARG A 157 -2.29 -12.95 -21.15
CA ARG A 157 -3.64 -12.54 -20.79
C ARG A 157 -4.53 -13.71 -20.31
N GLU A 158 -4.36 -14.89 -20.89
CA GLU A 158 -5.06 -16.12 -20.49
C GLU A 158 -4.66 -16.64 -19.10
N HIS A 159 -3.48 -16.25 -18.60
CA HIS A 159 -2.92 -16.67 -17.32
C HIS A 159 -2.50 -15.49 -16.44
N LEU A 160 -3.24 -14.39 -16.54
CA LEU A 160 -2.85 -13.10 -15.95
C LEU A 160 -2.68 -13.15 -14.42
N ILE A 161 -3.49 -13.94 -13.72
CA ILE A 161 -3.36 -14.14 -12.27
C ILE A 161 -1.98 -14.75 -11.95
N ASN A 162 -1.59 -15.83 -12.63
CA ASN A 162 -0.30 -16.49 -12.42
C ASN A 162 0.86 -15.56 -12.72
N TYR A 163 0.73 -14.75 -13.77
CA TYR A 163 1.74 -13.75 -14.14
C TYR A 163 1.90 -12.67 -13.05
N ILE A 164 0.80 -12.13 -12.49
CA ILE A 164 0.87 -11.15 -11.40
C ILE A 164 1.47 -11.78 -10.13
N ILE A 165 1.09 -13.02 -9.78
CA ILE A 165 1.68 -13.74 -8.64
C ILE A 165 3.19 -13.87 -8.82
N PHE A 166 3.64 -14.31 -10.00
CA PHE A 166 5.06 -14.45 -10.31
C PHE A 166 5.81 -13.11 -10.14
N LEU A 167 5.24 -12.00 -10.63
CA LEU A 167 5.84 -10.68 -10.49
C LEU A 167 5.93 -10.17 -9.05
N ARG A 168 5.10 -10.67 -8.14
CA ARG A 168 5.10 -10.26 -6.73
C ARG A 168 6.03 -11.10 -5.88
N ILE A 169 6.13 -12.39 -6.20
CA ILE A 169 7.11 -13.29 -5.59
C ILE A 169 8.53 -12.90 -6.02
N THR A 170 8.71 -12.51 -7.28
CA THR A 170 10.02 -12.12 -7.81
C THR A 170 10.33 -10.65 -7.51
N PRO A 171 11.55 -10.31 -7.05
CA PRO A 171 11.91 -8.93 -6.70
C PRO A 171 12.24 -8.05 -7.93
N PHE A 172 11.78 -8.42 -9.13
CA PHE A 172 12.15 -7.72 -10.37
C PHE A 172 11.51 -6.34 -10.49
N LEU A 173 10.25 -6.22 -10.08
CA LEU A 173 9.50 -4.96 -10.14
C LEU A 173 9.18 -4.48 -8.73
N PRO A 174 9.42 -3.20 -8.40
CA PRO A 174 8.98 -2.64 -7.14
C PRO A 174 7.45 -2.76 -6.98
N ASN A 175 6.99 -3.11 -5.79
CA ASN A 175 5.55 -3.22 -5.49
C ASN A 175 4.76 -1.96 -5.88
N TRP A 176 5.30 -0.78 -5.57
CA TRP A 176 4.67 0.49 -5.96
C TRP A 176 4.48 0.62 -7.46
N PHE A 177 5.44 0.12 -8.26
CA PHE A 177 5.39 0.21 -9.71
C PHE A 177 4.22 -0.62 -10.23
N ILE A 178 4.11 -1.89 -9.80
CA ILE A 178 3.01 -2.78 -10.19
C ILE A 178 1.66 -2.15 -9.81
N ASN A 179 1.52 -1.62 -8.58
CA ASN A 179 0.28 -1.01 -8.12
C ASN A 179 -0.14 0.20 -8.98
N ILE A 180 0.81 1.06 -9.33
CA ILE A 180 0.55 2.30 -10.07
C ILE A 180 0.30 2.02 -11.56
N THR A 181 1.03 1.10 -12.19
CA THR A 181 0.94 0.89 -13.64
C THR A 181 -0.17 -0.08 -14.03
N SER A 182 -0.56 -1.02 -13.16
CA SER A 182 -1.64 -2.01 -13.40
C SER A 182 -2.94 -1.39 -13.97
N PRO A 183 -3.48 -0.28 -13.43
CA PRO A 183 -4.70 0.33 -13.96
C PRO A 183 -4.53 1.02 -15.31
N VAL A 184 -3.29 1.38 -15.67
CA VAL A 184 -2.98 2.06 -16.94
C VAL A 184 -2.91 1.06 -18.08
N ILE A 185 -2.41 -0.14 -17.80
CA ILE A 185 -2.37 -1.26 -18.75
C ILE A 185 -3.61 -2.17 -18.69
N ASN A 186 -4.66 -1.73 -17.99
CA ASN A 186 -5.97 -2.39 -17.90
C ASN A 186 -5.96 -3.81 -17.29
N VAL A 187 -5.09 -4.08 -16.32
CA VAL A 187 -5.19 -5.32 -15.52
C VAL A 187 -6.46 -5.26 -14.66
N PRO A 188 -7.37 -6.26 -14.70
CA PRO A 188 -8.59 -6.23 -13.90
C PRO A 188 -8.29 -6.20 -12.39
N LEU A 189 -8.99 -5.35 -11.63
CA LEU A 189 -8.78 -5.19 -10.19
C LEU A 189 -8.88 -6.51 -9.42
N LYS A 190 -9.82 -7.39 -9.80
CA LYS A 190 -9.97 -8.72 -9.15
C LYS A 190 -8.73 -9.59 -9.34
N VAL A 191 -8.15 -9.60 -10.55
CA VAL A 191 -6.93 -10.35 -10.87
C VAL A 191 -5.75 -9.77 -10.10
N PHE A 192 -5.65 -8.45 -10.07
CA PHE A 192 -4.63 -7.74 -9.30
C PHE A 192 -4.72 -8.04 -7.81
N PHE A 193 -5.91 -7.96 -7.20
CA PHE A 193 -6.12 -8.25 -5.78
C PHE A 193 -5.74 -9.69 -5.44
N ILE A 194 -6.26 -10.68 -6.19
CA ILE A 194 -5.96 -12.10 -5.94
C ILE A 194 -4.48 -12.37 -6.12
N GLY A 195 -3.86 -11.84 -7.18
CA GLY A 195 -2.44 -11.99 -7.40
C GLY A 195 -1.58 -11.35 -6.31
N THR A 196 -2.05 -10.25 -5.71
CA THR A 196 -1.39 -9.58 -4.57
C THR A 196 -1.60 -10.28 -3.24
N PHE A 197 -2.75 -10.91 -3.07
CA PHE A 197 -3.06 -11.66 -1.86
C PHE A 197 -2.25 -12.96 -1.80
N LEU A 198 -2.03 -13.60 -2.96
CA LEU A 198 -1.34 -14.90 -3.05
C LEU A 198 0.17 -14.80 -3.31
N GLY A 199 0.65 -13.75 -3.97
CA GLY A 199 2.06 -13.55 -4.31
C GLY A 199 2.79 -12.67 -3.32
#